data_AF-A0A1Q7B6U7-F1
#
_entry.id   AF-A0A1Q7B6U7-F1
#
_cell.length_a   1.000
_cell.length_b   1.000
_cell.length_c   1.000
_cell.angle_alpha   90.00
_cell.angle_beta   90.00
_cell.angle_gamma   90.00
#
_symmetry.space_group_name_H-M   'P 1'
#
loop_
_entity.id
_entity.type
_entity.pdbx_description
1 polymer ?
#
loop_
_entity_poly.entity_id
_entity_poly.type
_entity_poly.pdbx_seq_one_letter_code
_entity_poly.pdbx_strand_id
1 'polypeptide(L)'
;MFPREWTQLTIKSDERPVLLSLDGRGFYVLHYSAIPEEGLTRISFDLVDPNTGEGGSADAVVDPRLLEDLNSYSLGTSKGQAFLIWIDTANNEVRWQLRKTRSSETQSAAPT
;
A
#
# COMPACT_ATOMS: atom_id res chain seq x y z
N MET A 1 -15.06 -1.74 -0.11
CA MET A 1 -14.74 -2.69 -1.21
C MET A 1 -13.52 -2.10 -1.93
N PHE A 2 -12.41 -2.83 -2.06
CA PHE A 2 -11.20 -2.28 -2.70
C PHE A 2 -11.49 -2.03 -4.19
N PRO A 3 -11.10 -0.88 -4.77
CA PRO A 3 -11.35 -0.57 -6.17
C PRO A 3 -10.74 -1.63 -7.10
N ARG A 4 -11.40 -1.93 -8.22
CA ARG A 4 -10.91 -2.92 -9.20
C ARG A 4 -9.64 -2.47 -9.94
N GLU A 5 -9.21 -1.24 -9.72
CA GLU A 5 -8.08 -0.58 -10.39
C GLU A 5 -6.72 -1.11 -9.87
N TRP A 6 -6.73 -1.79 -8.72
CA TRP A 6 -5.57 -2.47 -8.15
C TRP A 6 -5.09 -3.69 -8.97
N THR A 7 -5.89 -4.23 -9.90
CA THR A 7 -5.50 -5.44 -10.66
C THR A 7 -4.49 -5.19 -11.78
N GLN A 8 -4.12 -3.94 -12.08
CA GLN A 8 -3.21 -3.62 -13.18
C GLN A 8 -1.87 -2.99 -12.77
N LEU A 9 -1.61 -2.80 -11.48
CA LEU A 9 -0.29 -2.37 -11.02
C LEU A 9 0.69 -3.55 -11.15
N THR A 10 1.57 -3.49 -12.15
CA THR A 10 2.69 -4.42 -12.30
C THR A 10 3.71 -4.16 -11.20
N ILE A 11 3.52 -4.82 -10.06
CA ILE A 11 4.47 -4.84 -8.97
C ILE A 11 5.60 -5.80 -9.37
N LYS A 12 6.85 -5.34 -9.35
CA LYS A 12 7.98 -6.27 -9.48
C LYS A 12 8.00 -7.20 -8.27
N SER A 13 7.93 -8.51 -8.51
CA SER A 13 7.83 -9.53 -7.45
C SER A 13 9.03 -9.61 -6.49
N ASP A 14 10.13 -8.90 -6.77
CA ASP A 14 11.27 -8.78 -5.85
C ASP A 14 11.15 -7.60 -4.88
N GLU A 15 10.18 -6.69 -5.11
CA GLU A 15 9.91 -5.54 -4.25
C GLU A 15 8.85 -5.86 -3.19
N ARG A 16 8.91 -5.15 -2.05
CA ARG A 16 7.92 -5.19 -0.97
C ARG A 16 7.06 -3.91 -1.03
N PRO A 17 6.15 -3.78 -2.01
CA PRO A 17 5.43 -2.53 -2.21
C PRO A 17 4.44 -2.29 -1.07
N VAL A 18 4.42 -1.03 -0.63
CA VAL A 18 3.33 -0.49 0.16
C VAL A 18 2.49 0.36 -0.78
N LEU A 19 1.20 0.05 -0.80
CA LEU A 19 0.22 0.61 -1.71
C LEU A 19 -0.85 1.32 -0.90
N LEU A 20 -1.09 2.59 -1.21
CA LEU A 20 -2.05 3.41 -0.48
C LEU A 20 -3.15 3.90 -1.44
N SER A 21 -4.41 3.60 -1.12
CA SER A 21 -5.56 4.25 -1.76
C SER A 21 -6.01 5.39 -0.89
N LEU A 22 -5.94 6.61 -1.42
CA LEU A 22 -6.50 7.82 -0.82
C LEU A 22 -7.73 8.24 -1.62
N ASP A 23 -8.91 8.20 -1.01
CA ASP A 23 -10.18 8.62 -1.64
C ASP A 23 -10.44 7.97 -3.01
N GLY A 24 -10.08 6.69 -3.11
CA GLY A 24 -10.23 5.88 -4.32
C GLY A 24 -9.08 5.98 -5.33
N ARG A 25 -8.10 6.86 -5.12
CA ARG A 25 -6.89 6.98 -5.96
C ARG A 25 -5.73 6.19 -5.36
N GLY A 26 -5.07 5.36 -6.17
CA GLY A 26 -3.96 4.50 -5.74
C GLY A 26 -2.58 5.14 -5.92
N PHE A 27 -1.72 4.98 -4.92
CA PHE A 27 -0.36 5.51 -4.86
C PHE A 27 0.63 4.44 -4.40
N TYR A 28 1.88 4.56 -4.83
CA TYR A 28 2.99 3.87 -4.17
C TYR A 28 3.46 4.69 -2.98
N VAL A 29 3.65 4.05 -1.84
CA VAL A 29 4.29 4.66 -0.67
C VAL A 29 5.79 4.47 -0.81
N LEU A 30 6.53 5.58 -0.88
CA LEU A 30 7.98 5.61 -0.96
C LEU A 30 8.62 5.54 0.42
N HIS A 31 8.08 6.34 1.34
CA HIS A 31 8.56 6.46 2.69
C HIS A 31 7.38 6.77 3.62
N TYR A 32 7.53 6.45 4.90
CA TYR A 32 6.57 6.83 5.91
C TYR A 32 7.28 7.22 7.20
N SER A 33 6.69 8.15 7.93
CA SER A 33 7.11 8.53 9.29
C SER A 33 5.91 8.47 10.21
N ALA A 34 6.12 8.10 11.46
CA ALA A 34 5.05 7.93 12.43
C ALA A 34 5.38 8.60 13.76
N ILE A 35 4.39 9.27 14.31
CA ILE A 35 4.45 9.95 15.61
C ILE A 35 3.35 9.33 16.48
N PRO A 36 3.69 8.67 17.60
CA PRO A 36 2.69 8.17 18.52
C PRO A 36 1.94 9.33 19.20
N GLU A 37 0.62 9.20 19.30
CA GLU A 37 -0.27 10.11 20.02
C GLU A 37 -1.05 9.32 21.09
N GLU A 38 -1.80 9.98 21.99
CA GLU A 38 -2.55 9.27 23.04
C GLU A 38 -3.59 8.31 22.45
N GLY A 39 -3.28 7.00 22.47
CA GLY A 39 -4.14 5.93 21.99
C GLY A 39 -4.18 5.72 20.48
N LEU A 40 -3.48 6.56 19.70
CA LEU A 40 -3.44 6.53 18.24
C LEU A 40 -2.02 6.77 17.72
N THR A 41 -1.83 6.69 16.41
CA THR A 41 -0.55 7.04 15.78
C THR A 41 -0.82 7.90 14.57
N ARG A 42 -0.16 9.04 14.49
CA ARG A 42 -0.19 9.87 13.28
C ARG A 42 0.92 9.40 12.35
N ILE A 43 0.54 8.96 11.14
CA ILE A 43 1.48 8.54 10.10
C ILE A 43 1.42 9.54 8.95
N SER A 44 2.60 9.95 8.49
CA SER A 44 2.77 10.72 7.26
C SER A 44 3.41 9.83 6.20
N PHE A 45 2.80 9.77 5.03
CA PHE A 45 3.22 8.96 3.90
C PHE A 45 3.72 9.85 2.77
N ASP A 46 4.93 9.56 2.28
CA ASP A 46 5.42 10.09 1.01
C ASP A 46 4.93 9.18 -0.13
N LEU A 47 4.23 9.77 -1.08
CA LEU A 47 3.51 9.09 -2.14
C LEU A 47 4.12 9.41 -3.50
N VAL A 48 4.00 8.47 -4.43
CA VAL A 48 4.18 8.74 -5.86
C VAL A 48 2.99 8.18 -6.63
N ASP A 49 2.44 9.00 -7.52
CA ASP A 49 1.39 8.58 -8.43
C ASP A 49 1.99 7.63 -9.49
N PRO A 50 1.46 6.40 -9.62
CA PRO A 50 2.04 5.39 -10.51
C PRO A 50 1.87 5.71 -11.99
N ASN A 51 0.93 6.59 -12.36
CA ASN A 51 0.59 6.88 -13.76
C ASN A 51 1.37 8.08 -14.30
N THR A 52 1.66 9.05 -13.45
CA THR A 52 2.28 10.33 -13.80
C THR A 52 3.69 10.48 -13.24
N GLY A 53 4.04 9.72 -12.20
CA GLY A 53 5.29 9.88 -11.47
C GLY A 53 5.33 11.11 -10.56
N GLU A 54 4.21 11.82 -10.42
CA GLU A 54 4.12 12.99 -9.55
C GLU A 54 4.20 12.58 -8.07
N GLY A 55 5.03 13.29 -7.31
CA GLY A 55 5.16 13.09 -5.86
C GLY A 55 4.04 13.77 -5.09
N GLY A 56 3.65 13.18 -3.96
CA GLY A 56 2.67 13.74 -3.04
C GLY A 56 2.92 13.29 -1.61
N SER A 57 2.09 13.77 -0.69
CA SER A 57 2.11 13.32 0.71
C SER A 57 0.70 13.19 1.27
N ALA A 58 0.52 12.29 2.23
CA ALA A 58 -0.75 12.10 2.92
C ALA A 58 -0.53 11.83 4.41
N ASP A 59 -1.32 12.47 5.25
CA ASP A 59 -1.31 12.26 6.70
C ASP A 59 -2.57 11.51 7.14
N ALA A 60 -2.42 10.55 8.05
CA ALA A 60 -3.54 9.84 8.64
C ALA A 60 -3.30 9.58 10.14
N VAL A 61 -4.34 9.72 10.94
CA VAL A 61 -4.37 9.25 12.32
C VAL A 61 -4.96 7.84 12.32
N VAL A 62 -4.18 6.88 12.77
CA VAL A 62 -4.48 5.45 12.62
C VAL A 62 -4.36 4.72 13.95
N ASP A 63 -4.94 3.53 14.00
CA ASP A 63 -4.70 2.59 15.10
C ASP A 63 -3.21 2.16 15.08
N PRO A 64 -2.53 2.10 16.24
CA PRO A 64 -1.11 1.75 16.31
C PRO A 64 -0.78 0.38 15.72
N ARG A 65 -1.76 -0.55 15.66
CA ARG A 65 -1.58 -1.87 15.04
C ARG A 65 -1.25 -1.78 13.55
N LEU A 66 -1.72 -0.74 12.86
CA LEU A 66 -1.32 -0.50 11.47
C LEU A 66 0.20 -0.29 11.37
N LEU A 67 0.77 0.51 12.26
CA LEU A 67 2.21 0.78 12.28
C LEU A 67 3.00 -0.48 12.62
N GLU A 68 2.52 -1.28 13.58
CA GLU A 68 3.14 -2.57 13.94
C GLU A 68 3.17 -3.53 12.75
N ASP A 69 2.03 -3.70 12.06
CA ASP A 69 1.92 -4.54 10.86
C ASP A 69 2.82 -4.01 9.72
N LEU A 70 2.86 -2.69 9.52
CA LEU A 70 3.66 -2.05 8.48
C LEU A 70 5.16 -2.21 8.74
N ASN A 71 5.60 -2.01 9.98
CA ASN A 71 7.00 -2.22 10.39
C ASN A 71 7.39 -3.71 10.28
N SER A 72 6.51 -4.62 10.70
CA SER A 72 6.73 -6.06 10.57
C SER A 72 6.88 -6.48 9.10
N TYR A 73 6.04 -5.93 8.21
CA TYR A 73 6.14 -6.16 6.76
C TYR A 73 7.46 -5.62 6.16
N SER A 74 7.88 -4.43 6.57
CA SER A 74 9.16 -3.82 6.15
C SER A 74 10.38 -4.64 6.60
N LEU A 75 10.32 -5.26 7.79
CA LEU A 75 11.38 -6.10 8.36
C LEU A 75 11.35 -7.56 7.86
N GLY A 76 10.20 -8.05 7.39
CA GLY A 76 9.98 -9.47 7.09
C GLY A 76 10.55 -9.97 5.75
N THR A 77 10.70 -11.30 5.60
CA THR A 77 11.18 -11.98 4.39
C THR A 77 10.10 -12.25 3.32
N SER A 78 8.90 -11.68 3.51
CA SER A 78 7.71 -11.91 2.68
C SER A 78 7.81 -11.30 1.27
N LYS A 79 8.62 -11.91 0.41
CA LYS A 79 8.64 -11.63 -1.04
C LYS A 79 7.32 -12.06 -1.69
N GLY A 80 6.83 -11.30 -2.68
CA GLY A 80 5.58 -11.61 -3.39
C GLY A 80 4.28 -11.28 -2.63
N GLN A 81 4.34 -10.39 -1.65
CA GLN A 81 3.15 -9.82 -0.98
C GLN A 81 3.21 -8.29 -1.08
N ALA A 82 2.05 -7.64 -1.14
CA ALA A 82 1.87 -6.20 -1.09
C ALA A 82 1.10 -5.82 0.18
N PHE A 83 1.53 -4.73 0.81
CA PHE A 83 0.80 -4.13 1.92
C PHE A 83 -0.16 -3.08 1.37
N LEU A 84 -1.46 -3.26 1.58
CA LEU A 84 -2.50 -2.36 1.08
C LEU A 84 -3.05 -1.54 2.23
N ILE A 85 -3.02 -0.23 2.09
CA ILE A 85 -3.62 0.76 2.98
C ILE A 85 -4.75 1.45 2.21
N TRP A 86 -5.91 1.58 2.83
CA TRP A 86 -7.03 2.33 2.30
C TRP A 86 -7.42 3.41 3.29
N ILE A 87 -7.40 4.65 2.82
CA ILE A 87 -7.80 5.85 3.55
C ILE A 87 -9.00 6.43 2.81
N ASP A 88 -10.09 6.56 3.54
CA ASP A 88 -11.30 7.22 3.09
C ASP A 88 -11.53 8.45 3.98
N THR A 89 -11.19 9.63 3.44
CA THR A 89 -11.27 10.88 4.21
C THR A 89 -12.72 11.32 4.41
N ALA A 90 -13.62 10.93 3.50
CA ALA A 90 -15.05 11.22 3.60
C ALA A 90 -15.72 10.55 4.81
N ASN A 91 -15.30 9.33 5.15
CA ASN A 91 -15.82 8.56 6.29
C ASN A 91 -14.85 8.50 7.48
N ASN A 92 -13.69 9.19 7.38
CA ASN A 92 -12.60 9.14 8.35
C ASN A 92 -12.22 7.68 8.71
N GLU A 93 -12.12 6.84 7.70
CA GLU A 93 -11.88 5.41 7.86
C GLU A 93 -10.51 5.02 7.29
N VAL A 94 -9.76 4.24 8.08
CA VAL A 94 -8.50 3.66 7.64
C VAL A 94 -8.57 2.15 7.82
N ARG A 95 -8.24 1.41 6.76
CA ARG A 95 -8.15 -0.06 6.76
C ARG A 95 -6.88 -0.52 6.08
N TRP A 96 -6.38 -1.68 6.47
CA TRP A 96 -5.22 -2.29 5.84
C TRP A 96 -5.34 -3.80 5.74
N GLN A 97 -4.57 -4.37 4.80
CA GLN A 97 -4.46 -5.81 4.64
C GLN A 97 -3.17 -6.16 3.88
N LEU A 98 -2.64 -7.35 4.13
CA LEU A 98 -1.62 -7.97 3.30
C LEU A 98 -2.27 -8.79 2.19
N ARG A 99 -1.85 -8.60 0.93
CA ARG A 99 -2.27 -9.45 -0.18
C ARG A 99 -1.07 -10.08 -0.87
N LYS A 100 -1.24 -11.33 -1.31
CA LYS A 100 -0.29 -11.96 -2.23
C LYS A 100 -0.33 -11.20 -3.56
N THR A 101 0.82 -10.77 -4.05
CA THR A 101 0.92 -10.27 -5.42
C THR A 101 0.81 -11.48 -6.33
N ARG A 102 -0.01 -11.42 -7.38
CA ARG A 102 0.08 -12.44 -8.42
C ARG A 102 1.36 -12.14 -9.18
N SER A 103 2.33 -13.05 -9.14
CA SER A 103 3.34 -13.11 -10.18
C SER A 103 2.59 -13.18 -11.51
N SER A 104 2.77 -12.20 -12.38
CA SER A 104 2.50 -12.40 -13.79
C SER A 104 3.58 -13.35 -14.30
N GLU A 105 3.44 -14.64 -13.98
CA GLU A 105 4.03 -15.66 -14.82
C GLU A 105 3.29 -15.53 -16.14
N THR A 106 4.01 -15.05 -17.14
CA THR A 106 3.62 -15.03 -18.53
C THR A 106 2.93 -16.34 -18.85
N GLN A 107 1.60 -16.32 -18.97
CA GLN A 107 0.90 -17.33 -19.75
C GLN A 107 1.29 -17.05 -21.21
N SER A 108 2.52 -17.42 -21.56
CA SER A 108 2.87 -17.75 -22.93
C SER A 108 2.05 -18.98 -23.21
N ALA A 109 0.86 -18.77 -23.79
CA ALA A 109 0.19 -19.80 -24.54
C ALA A 109 1.23 -20.35 -25.53
N ALA A 110 1.70 -21.57 -25.28
CA ALA A 110 2.46 -22.31 -26.27
C ALA A 110 1.54 -22.50 -27.48
N PRO A 111 1.91 -22.04 -28.68
CA PRO A 111 1.23 -22.50 -29.87
C PRO A 111 1.74 -23.89 -30.25
N THR A 112 0.77 -24.75 -30.61
CA THR A 112 0.86 -26.05 -31.29
C THR A 112 0.81 -27.27 -30.40
#